data_AF-A0A1B6EUS4-F1
#
_entry.id   AF-A0A1B6EUS4-F1
#
_cell.length_a   1.000
_cell.length_b   1.000
_cell.length_c   1.000
_cell.angle_alpha   90.00
_cell.angle_beta   90.00
_cell.angle_gamma   90.00
#
_symmetry.space_group_name_H-M   'P 1'
#
loop_
_entity.id
_entity.type
_entity.pdbx_description
1 polymer ?
#
loop_
_entity_poly.entity_id
_entity_poly.type
_entity_poly.pdbx_seq_one_letter_code
_entity_poly.pdbx_strand_id
1 'polypeptide(L)'
;ELVLAGVTHCLPFLTCCQIVSLTSQELSEIGVTNEEDRTAIMKAVNAYLRHKQPQAQPSPSAPPLVDEPSAPPWPTSEALPECVVCMEFQCAVVFVPCGHLCTCTVCATRLGVCPLCRATVERKIHVIMP
;
A
#
# COMPACT_ATOMS: atom_id res chain seq x y z
N GLU A 1 -19.47 14.35 -9.62
CA GLU A 1 -18.82 13.03 -9.78
C GLU A 1 -17.35 13.05 -10.28
N LEU A 2 -16.67 14.20 -10.39
CA LEU A 2 -15.24 14.25 -10.79
C LEU A 2 -14.23 14.36 -9.63
N VAL A 3 -14.68 14.54 -8.38
CA VAL A 3 -13.78 14.72 -7.22
C VAL A 3 -13.39 13.38 -6.57
N LEU A 4 -14.14 12.30 -6.80
CA LEU A 4 -13.85 11.00 -6.18
C LEU A 4 -12.71 10.20 -6.85
N ALA A 5 -12.38 10.47 -8.11
CA ALA A 5 -11.40 9.66 -8.84
C ALA A 5 -9.94 9.95 -8.46
N GLY A 6 -9.64 11.14 -7.94
CA GLY A 6 -8.26 11.54 -7.57
C GLY A 6 -7.86 11.19 -6.14
N VAL A 7 -8.83 11.03 -5.23
CA VAL A 7 -8.57 10.88 -3.78
C VAL A 7 -8.25 9.43 -3.40
N THR A 8 -8.66 8.45 -4.21
CA THR A 8 -8.42 7.02 -3.99
C THR A 8 -6.94 6.66 -3.91
N HIS A 9 -6.05 7.38 -4.62
CA HIS A 9 -4.60 7.15 -4.56
C HIS A 9 -3.93 7.79 -3.32
N CYS A 10 -4.57 8.77 -2.70
CA CYS A 10 -4.11 9.43 -1.46
C CYS A 10 -4.67 8.77 -0.20
N LEU A 11 -5.74 7.97 -0.31
CA LEU A 11 -6.36 7.25 0.81
C LEU A 11 -5.34 6.44 1.66
N PRO A 12 -4.34 5.75 1.07
CA PRO A 12 -3.30 5.06 1.84
C PRO A 12 -2.41 6.00 2.67
N PHE A 13 -2.14 7.21 2.17
CA PHE A 13 -1.38 8.24 2.88
C PHE A 13 -2.21 8.91 3.99
N LEU A 14 -3.52 9.05 3.78
CA LEU A 14 -4.45 9.59 4.77
C LEU A 14 -4.80 8.60 5.88
N THR A 15 -4.68 7.29 5.66
CA THR A 15 -4.85 6.27 6.71
C THR A 15 -3.78 6.29 7.80
N CYS A 16 -2.69 7.05 7.63
CA CYS A 16 -1.71 7.28 8.69
C CYS A 16 -2.18 8.35 9.70
N CYS A 17 -3.19 9.15 9.35
CA CYS A 17 -3.90 10.01 10.28
C CYS A 17 -5.05 9.20 10.87
N GLN A 18 -5.13 9.06 12.19
CA GLN A 18 -6.23 8.37 12.86
C GLN A 18 -7.55 9.13 12.65
N ILE A 19 -8.26 8.89 11.54
CA ILE A 19 -9.58 9.48 11.19
C ILE A 19 -10.71 8.90 12.08
N VAL A 20 -10.40 8.49 13.31
CA VAL A 20 -11.31 7.65 14.11
C VAL A 20 -12.42 8.49 14.75
N SER A 21 -12.25 9.80 14.85
CA SER A 21 -13.26 10.71 15.41
C SER A 21 -13.10 12.13 14.87
N LEU A 22 -13.52 12.39 13.62
CA LEU A 22 -13.62 13.76 13.11
C LEU A 22 -15.00 14.35 13.44
N THR A 23 -15.01 15.53 14.02
CA THR A 23 -16.18 16.33 14.38
C THR A 23 -16.34 17.55 13.46
N SER A 24 -17.55 18.09 13.37
CA SER A 24 -17.81 19.32 12.59
C SER A 24 -16.99 20.52 13.07
N GLN A 25 -16.65 20.56 14.37
CA GLN A 25 -15.84 21.61 14.97
C GLN A 25 -14.37 21.54 14.53
N GLU A 26 -13.79 20.34 14.46
CA GLU A 26 -12.43 20.16 13.93
C GLU A 26 -12.34 20.54 12.44
N LEU A 27 -13.39 20.23 11.65
CA LEU A 27 -13.45 20.67 10.26
C LEU A 27 -13.52 22.21 10.15
N SER A 28 -14.18 22.88 11.09
CA SER A 28 -14.18 24.33 11.20
C SER A 28 -12.80 24.90 11.50
N GLU A 29 -12.08 24.30 12.44
CA GLU A 29 -10.74 24.74 12.87
C GLU A 29 -9.69 24.56 11.77
N ILE A 30 -9.85 23.56 10.91
CA ILE A 30 -8.98 23.30 9.75
C ILE A 30 -9.33 24.20 8.55
N GLY A 31 -10.39 25.03 8.67
CA GLY A 31 -10.74 26.03 7.67
C GLY A 31 -11.83 25.62 6.69
N VAL A 32 -12.53 24.50 6.91
CA VAL A 32 -13.77 24.21 6.19
C VAL A 32 -14.84 25.09 6.79
N THR A 33 -15.12 26.26 6.21
CA THR A 33 -16.09 27.24 6.78
C THR A 33 -17.53 27.02 6.30
N ASN A 34 -17.71 26.25 5.22
CA ASN A 34 -19.02 25.95 4.66
C ASN A 34 -19.66 24.73 5.35
N GLU A 35 -20.87 24.91 5.86
CA GLU A 35 -21.60 23.88 6.62
C GLU A 35 -22.04 22.69 5.74
N GLU A 36 -22.34 22.94 4.46
CA GLU A 36 -22.68 21.86 3.51
C GLU A 36 -21.46 20.97 3.25
N ASP A 37 -20.29 21.58 3.11
CA ASP A 37 -19.04 20.85 2.90
C ASP A 37 -18.66 20.04 4.14
N ARG A 38 -18.81 20.61 5.35
CA ARG A 38 -18.60 19.87 6.61
C ARG A 38 -19.50 18.64 6.70
N THR A 39 -20.78 18.81 6.38
CA THR A 39 -21.78 17.74 6.41
C THR A 39 -21.43 16.63 5.41
N ALA A 40 -21.03 17.01 4.19
CA ALA A 40 -20.64 16.07 3.15
C ALA A 40 -19.38 15.27 3.53
N ILE A 41 -18.37 15.95 4.09
CA ILE A 41 -17.12 15.32 4.55
C ILE A 41 -17.43 14.34 5.69
N MET A 42 -18.18 14.76 6.71
CA MET A 42 -18.53 13.92 7.86
C MET A 42 -19.35 12.68 7.44
N LYS A 43 -20.24 12.82 6.45
CA LYS A 43 -21.00 11.69 5.89
C LYS A 43 -20.10 10.71 5.14
N ALA A 44 -19.15 11.21 4.34
CA ALA A 44 -18.21 10.38 3.60
C ALA A 44 -17.26 9.61 4.53
N VAL A 45 -16.76 10.26 5.58
CA VAL A 45 -15.91 9.63 6.60
C VAL A 45 -16.67 8.54 7.35
N ASN A 46 -17.91 8.80 7.77
CA ASN A 46 -18.74 7.78 8.44
C ASN A 46 -19.05 6.58 7.54
N ALA A 47 -19.31 6.80 6.24
CA ALA A 47 -19.50 5.71 5.30
C ALA A 47 -18.22 4.86 5.15
N TYR A 48 -17.06 5.51 5.05
CA TYR A 48 -15.77 4.83 5.00
C TYR A 48 -15.46 4.01 6.26
N LEU A 49 -15.71 4.57 7.45
CA LEU A 49 -15.52 3.87 8.73
C LEU A 49 -16.44 2.66 8.88
N ARG A 50 -17.69 2.73 8.38
CA ARG A 50 -18.61 1.58 8.36
C ARG A 50 -18.13 0.44 7.47
N HIS A 51 -17.46 0.75 6.35
CA HIS A 51 -16.84 -0.26 5.49
C HIS A 51 -15.56 -0.85 6.10
N LYS A 52 -14.88 -0.11 6.97
CA LYS A 52 -13.66 -0.56 7.67
C LYS A 52 -13.94 -1.28 8.99
N GLN A 53 -15.15 -1.13 9.55
CA GLN A 53 -15.60 -1.95 10.68
C GLN A 53 -15.67 -3.41 10.23
N PRO A 54 -15.16 -4.38 11.02
CA PRO A 54 -15.27 -5.80 10.68
C PRO A 54 -16.75 -6.14 10.62
N GLN A 55 -17.31 -6.24 9.41
CA GLN A 55 -18.64 -6.79 9.27
C GLN A 55 -18.55 -8.25 9.68
N ALA A 56 -19.32 -8.64 10.70
CA ALA A 56 -19.61 -10.03 10.98
C ALA A 56 -20.28 -10.62 9.72
N GLN A 57 -19.46 -11.17 8.82
CA GLN A 57 -19.95 -11.93 7.69
C GLN A 57 -20.70 -13.15 8.22
N PRO A 58 -21.87 -13.53 7.66
CA PRO A 58 -22.39 -14.86 7.88
C PRO A 58 -21.29 -15.85 7.49
N SER A 59 -20.96 -16.75 8.41
CA SER A 59 -19.87 -17.71 8.28
C SER A 59 -19.94 -18.39 6.90
N PRO A 60 -18.90 -18.30 6.06
CA PRO A 60 -18.85 -19.10 4.84
C PRO A 60 -18.94 -20.58 5.23
N SER A 61 -19.66 -21.40 4.46
CA SER A 61 -19.80 -22.86 4.68
C SER A 61 -18.50 -23.64 4.55
N ALA A 62 -17.36 -22.96 4.56
CA ALA A 62 -16.06 -23.58 4.61
C ALA A 62 -15.92 -24.34 5.95
N PRO A 63 -15.39 -25.57 5.92
CA PRO A 63 -15.09 -26.30 7.15
C PRO A 63 -14.18 -25.45 8.04
N PRO A 64 -14.27 -25.59 9.38
CA PRO A 64 -13.44 -24.84 10.31
C PRO A 64 -11.97 -24.99 9.90
N LEU A 65 -11.37 -23.86 9.52
CA LEU A 65 -9.92 -23.78 9.38
C LEU A 65 -9.35 -24.12 10.75
N VAL A 66 -8.61 -25.21 10.84
CA VAL A 66 -7.73 -25.42 11.98
C VAL A 66 -6.81 -24.20 12.04
N ASP A 67 -6.75 -23.55 13.20
CA ASP A 67 -5.91 -22.38 13.50
C ASP A 67 -4.41 -22.74 13.51
N GLU A 68 -3.94 -23.42 12.47
CA GLU A 68 -2.53 -23.64 12.22
C GLU A 68 -2.16 -22.73 11.05
N PRO A 69 -1.43 -21.62 11.31
CA PRO A 69 -0.88 -20.81 10.24
C PRO A 69 0.00 -21.70 9.37
N SER A 70 -0.49 -22.10 8.20
CA SER A 70 0.33 -22.81 7.21
C SER A 70 1.42 -21.90 6.61
N ALA A 71 1.32 -20.60 6.88
CA ALA A 71 2.34 -19.64 6.53
C ALA A 71 3.49 -19.74 7.55
N PRO A 72 4.74 -19.99 7.11
CA PRO A 72 5.89 -19.88 7.99
C PRO A 72 5.92 -18.49 8.65
N PRO A 73 6.44 -18.38 9.88
CA PRO A 73 6.59 -17.08 10.54
C PRO A 73 7.30 -16.13 9.59
N TRP A 74 6.73 -14.94 9.36
CA TRP A 74 7.34 -13.92 8.51
C TRP A 74 8.81 -13.77 8.91
N PRO A 75 9.77 -13.90 7.99
CA PRO A 75 11.17 -13.82 8.33
C PRO A 75 11.40 -12.46 8.99
N THR A 76 11.73 -12.48 10.27
CA THR A 76 12.01 -11.29 11.10
C THR A 76 13.41 -10.76 10.81
N SER A 77 13.86 -10.90 9.57
CA SER A 77 15.27 -10.81 9.20
C SER A 77 15.49 -9.56 8.36
N GLU A 78 16.56 -8.85 8.68
CA GLU A 78 17.12 -7.63 8.07
C GLU A 78 17.59 -7.83 6.61
N ALA A 79 17.04 -8.85 5.95
CA ALA A 79 17.38 -9.32 4.62
C ALA A 79 16.50 -8.65 3.56
N LEU A 80 17.13 -8.23 2.46
CA LEU A 80 16.42 -7.72 1.29
C LEU A 80 15.55 -8.83 0.66
N PRO A 81 14.41 -8.47 0.03
CA PRO A 81 13.52 -9.44 -0.60
C PRO A 81 14.22 -10.21 -1.72
N GLU A 82 13.76 -11.41 -2.05
CA GLU A 82 14.32 -12.21 -3.14
C GLU A 82 14.05 -11.61 -4.53
N CYS A 83 14.96 -11.86 -5.46
CA CYS A 83 14.87 -11.44 -6.86
C CYS A 83 13.64 -12.07 -7.52
N VAL A 84 12.76 -11.24 -8.07
CA VAL A 84 11.51 -11.72 -8.69
C VAL A 84 11.72 -12.48 -10.01
N VAL A 85 12.95 -12.52 -10.52
CA VAL A 85 13.31 -13.15 -11.80
C VAL A 85 13.86 -14.55 -11.60
N CYS A 86 14.83 -14.73 -10.69
CA CYS A 86 15.44 -16.04 -10.45
C CYS A 86 14.94 -16.73 -9.18
N MET A 87 14.35 -15.98 -8.22
CA MET A 87 13.94 -16.49 -6.91
C MET A 87 15.06 -17.22 -6.15
N GLU A 88 16.32 -16.87 -6.43
CA GLU A 88 17.50 -17.54 -5.87
C GLU A 88 18.38 -16.59 -5.05
N PHE A 89 18.52 -15.34 -5.51
CA PHE A 89 19.36 -14.33 -4.87
C PHE A 89 18.53 -13.16 -4.38
N GLN A 90 19.03 -12.43 -3.39
CA GLN A 90 18.39 -11.21 -2.89
C GLN A 90 18.40 -10.09 -3.93
N CYS A 91 17.41 -9.21 -3.83
CA CYS A 91 17.34 -7.97 -4.57
C CYS A 91 18.52 -7.07 -4.18
N ALA A 92 19.16 -6.49 -5.18
CA ALA A 92 20.30 -5.61 -4.99
C ALA A 92 20.31 -4.42 -5.95
N VAL A 93 19.40 -4.35 -6.92
CA VAL A 93 19.39 -3.32 -7.96
C VAL A 93 18.09 -2.53 -7.99
N VAL A 94 18.21 -1.21 -7.92
CA VAL A 94 17.13 -0.23 -8.15
C VAL A 94 17.14 0.20 -9.63
N PHE A 95 15.96 0.16 -10.27
CA PHE A 95 15.77 0.66 -11.63
C PHE A 95 15.33 2.12 -11.67
N VAL A 96 16.04 2.97 -12.39
CA VAL A 96 15.73 4.40 -12.59
C VAL A 96 15.07 4.59 -13.97
N PRO A 97 14.00 5.40 -14.09
CA PRO A 97 13.46 6.32 -13.09
C PRO A 97 12.42 5.74 -12.12
N CYS A 98 11.97 4.50 -12.30
CA CYS A 98 10.81 3.98 -11.55
C CYS A 98 11.04 3.70 -10.05
N GLY A 99 12.28 3.56 -9.60
CA GLY A 99 12.64 3.33 -8.20
C GLY A 99 12.47 1.89 -7.67
N HIS A 100 12.01 0.93 -8.48
CA HIS A 100 11.78 -0.44 -7.98
C HIS A 100 13.07 -1.21 -7.71
N LEU A 101 13.21 -1.71 -6.48
CA LEU A 101 14.19 -2.71 -6.04
C LEU A 101 13.56 -4.11 -6.13
N CYS A 102 13.86 -4.86 -7.18
CA CYS A 102 13.18 -6.13 -7.43
C CYS A 102 14.04 -7.24 -8.06
N THR A 103 15.32 -6.96 -8.34
CA THR A 103 16.20 -7.94 -9.00
C THR A 103 17.57 -7.99 -8.35
N CYS A 104 18.21 -9.17 -8.42
CA CYS A 104 19.63 -9.32 -8.10
C CYS A 104 20.50 -8.69 -9.20
N THR A 105 21.80 -8.53 -8.93
CA THR A 105 22.77 -7.94 -9.87
C THR A 105 22.85 -8.69 -11.19
N VAL A 106 22.83 -10.02 -11.16
CA VAL A 106 22.92 -10.87 -12.36
C VAL A 106 21.72 -10.70 -13.26
N CYS A 107 20.50 -10.86 -12.73
CA CYS A 107 19.26 -10.72 -13.49
C CYS A 107 19.10 -9.30 -14.05
N ALA A 108 19.48 -8.28 -13.27
CA ALA A 108 19.40 -6.89 -13.69
C ALA A 108 20.17 -6.61 -14.98
N THR A 109 21.30 -7.28 -15.25
CA THR A 109 22.11 -7.03 -16.47
C THR A 109 21.33 -7.21 -17.77
N ARG A 110 20.41 -8.19 -17.81
CA ARG A 110 19.66 -8.60 -19.02
C ARG A 110 18.37 -7.82 -19.24
N LEU A 111 18.00 -6.94 -18.32
CA LEU A 111 16.72 -6.24 -18.33
C LEU A 111 16.85 -4.80 -18.85
N GLY A 112 16.08 -4.46 -19.87
CA GLY A 112 15.90 -3.09 -20.37
C GLY A 112 14.63 -2.40 -19.85
N VAL A 113 13.74 -3.14 -19.19
CA VAL A 113 12.50 -2.66 -18.59
C VAL A 113 12.35 -3.22 -17.18
N CYS A 114 11.69 -2.49 -16.29
CA CYS A 114 11.39 -2.95 -14.94
C CYS A 114 10.37 -4.11 -14.98
N PRO A 115 10.63 -5.27 -14.35
CA PRO A 115 9.68 -6.40 -14.32
C PRO A 115 8.36 -6.07 -13.59
N LEU A 116 8.38 -5.11 -12.66
CA LEU A 116 7.19 -4.75 -11.86
C LEU A 116 6.28 -3.77 -12.57
N CYS A 117 6.82 -2.64 -13.05
CA CYS A 117 6.01 -1.57 -13.63
C CYS A 117 6.18 -1.37 -15.14
N ARG A 118 7.04 -2.17 -15.78
CA ARG A 118 7.32 -2.13 -17.23
C ARG A 118 7.93 -0.82 -17.75
N ALA A 119 8.31 0.09 -16.87
CA ALA A 119 9.03 1.31 -17.24
C ALA A 119 10.40 0.98 -17.86
N THR A 120 10.80 1.73 -18.88
CA THR A 120 12.15 1.65 -19.47
C THR A 120 13.21 1.95 -18.42
N VAL A 121 14.26 1.13 -18.38
CA VAL A 121 15.38 1.29 -17.44
C VAL A 121 16.44 2.16 -18.09
N GLU A 122 16.62 3.37 -17.56
CA GLU A 122 17.69 4.28 -18.00
C GLU A 122 18.98 4.02 -17.22
N ARG A 123 18.87 3.76 -15.91
CA ARG A 123 20.01 3.48 -15.03
C ARG A 123 19.68 2.38 -14.02
N LYS A 124 20.73 1.69 -13.58
CA LYS A 124 20.69 0.60 -12.59
C LYS A 124 21.62 0.97 -11.44
N ILE A 125 21.10 1.05 -10.22
CA ILE A 125 21.88 1.42 -9.02
C ILE A 125 22.00 0.20 -8.12
N HIS A 126 23.23 -0.17 -7.76
CA HIS A 126 23.49 -1.27 -6.83
C HIS A 126 23.37 -0.77 -5.38
N VAL A 127 22.54 -1.45 -4.59
CA VAL A 127 22.31 -1.18 -3.17
C VAL A 127 23.38 -1.91 -2.36
N ILE A 128 24.05 -1.18 -1.47
CA ILE A 128 25.00 -1.74 -0.50
C ILE A 128 24.33 -1.61 0.86
N MET A 129 24.07 -2.74 1.52
CA MET A 129 23.61 -2.75 2.91
C MET A 129 24.84 -2.58 3.83
N PRO A 130 24.80 -1.65 4.80
CA PRO A 130 25.90 -1.42 5.74
C PRO A 130 26.03 -2.51 6.80
#